data_AF-A0A4Y8AK36-F1
#
_entry.id   AF-A0A4Y8AK36-F1
#
_cell.length_a   1.000
_cell.length_b   1.000
_cell.length_c   1.000
_cell.angle_alpha   90.00
_cell.angle_beta   90.00
_cell.angle_gamma   90.00
#
_symmetry.space_group_name_H-M   'P 1'
#
loop_
_entity.id
_entity.type
_entity.pdbx_description
1 polymer ?
#
loop_
_entity_poly.entity_id
_entity_poly.type
_entity_poly.pdbx_seq_one_letter_code
_entity_poly.pdbx_strand_id
1 'polypeptide(L)'
;MAFIHTVLQEPSYGWKDANGELSKPTPKQIFAEFFSRLNVFKDKKNWLSFMSWAMVLFLAPFLFLFLFKYFSVTGLVIAFVYSMMVMGTHGTIWYHRYCTHGAFKFRNNFWRFVTQNLTLKIIPEEIYAISHHVHHALSDTPGDPYNAQGGFLYCFLADANHQPVNRNLDEKGFNRCITLMKHTGVTCNTYAQYKKWGSIANPFHMILGVVANWAFWFTVFYLLGGIGVACALFGAAGFWAVGVRTFNYEGHGKGEDKRREGVDHNFKDMSINQLWPGIVAGEWHNNHHLYPKSARSGFKPHQVDSAWYYIKFMHMIGAVSHYHDSKKQFYKDYIKPVPVKAVAEPVFCPTTGKQIFATDII
;
A
#
# COMPACT_ATOMS: atom_id res chain seq x y z
N MET A 1 -20.37 14.76 5.61
CA MET A 1 -19.35 13.78 6.03
C MET A 1 -17.99 14.20 5.49
N ALA A 2 -16.89 13.92 6.20
CA ALA A 2 -15.56 14.21 5.68
C ALA A 2 -15.25 13.34 4.45
N PHE A 3 -14.51 13.89 3.48
CA PHE A 3 -14.20 13.26 2.19
C PHE A 3 -13.64 11.84 2.32
N ILE A 4 -12.85 11.57 3.36
CA ILE A 4 -12.23 10.26 3.56
C ILE A 4 -13.24 9.14 3.81
N HIS A 5 -14.41 9.44 4.37
CA HIS A 5 -15.48 8.47 4.61
C HIS A 5 -16.32 8.19 3.35
N THR A 6 -16.19 9.00 2.31
CA THR A 6 -17.03 8.90 1.11
C THR A 6 -16.24 8.61 -0.16
N VAL A 7 -14.92 8.56 -0.08
CA VAL A 7 -14.03 8.40 -1.25
C VAL A 7 -14.07 6.99 -1.83
N LEU A 8 -14.24 5.96 -1.01
CA LEU A 8 -14.39 4.56 -1.46
C LEU A 8 -15.87 4.20 -1.63
N GLN A 9 -16.13 3.32 -2.59
CA GLN A 9 -17.47 2.82 -2.84
C GLN A 9 -17.88 1.86 -1.74
N GLU A 10 -18.90 2.24 -0.96
CA GLU A 10 -19.49 1.37 0.06
C GLU A 10 -19.93 0.02 -0.54
N PRO A 11 -19.54 -1.12 0.08
CA PRO A 11 -19.99 -2.44 -0.35
C PRO A 11 -21.49 -2.64 -0.08
N SER A 12 -22.12 -3.59 -0.78
CA SER A 12 -23.56 -3.85 -0.62
C SER A 12 -24.01 -4.24 0.80
N TYR A 13 -23.09 -4.71 1.65
CA TYR A 13 -23.32 -5.03 3.06
C TYR A 13 -22.96 -3.88 4.02
N GLY A 14 -22.64 -2.69 3.49
CA GLY A 14 -22.31 -1.49 4.25
C GLY A 14 -20.94 -1.56 4.95
N TRP A 15 -20.45 -0.41 5.40
CA TRP A 15 -19.26 -0.37 6.28
C TRP A 15 -19.60 -0.73 7.72
N LYS A 16 -20.84 -0.45 8.13
CA LYS A 16 -21.33 -0.62 9.50
C LYS A 16 -22.54 -1.55 9.56
N ASP A 17 -22.68 -2.27 10.66
CA ASP A 17 -23.89 -3.02 10.98
C ASP A 17 -24.97 -2.12 11.63
N ALA A 18 -26.07 -2.72 12.07
CA ALA A 18 -27.18 -2.01 12.70
C ALA A 18 -26.79 -1.33 14.04
N ASN A 19 -25.72 -1.77 14.69
CA ASN A 19 -25.21 -1.22 15.94
C ASN A 19 -24.14 -0.14 15.70
N GLY A 20 -23.75 0.09 14.45
CA GLY A 20 -22.69 1.03 14.09
C GLY A 20 -21.28 0.45 14.19
N GLU A 21 -21.14 -0.85 14.47
CA GLU A 21 -19.88 -1.58 14.49
C GLU A 21 -19.47 -2.02 13.08
N LEU A 22 -18.28 -2.60 12.91
CA LEU A 22 -17.81 -3.08 11.61
C LEU A 22 -18.77 -4.13 11.03
N SER A 23 -19.24 -3.92 9.80
CA SER A 23 -19.96 -4.96 9.07
C SER A 23 -19.04 -6.15 8.79
N LYS A 24 -19.40 -7.33 9.32
CA LYS A 24 -18.68 -8.61 9.12
C LYS A 24 -19.49 -9.51 8.17
N PRO A 25 -19.32 -9.36 6.85
CA PRO A 25 -20.10 -10.12 5.87
C PRO A 25 -19.76 -11.62 5.89
N THR A 26 -20.76 -12.44 5.61
CA THR A 26 -20.55 -13.87 5.36
C THR A 26 -19.70 -14.09 4.09
N PRO A 27 -18.98 -15.23 3.95
CA PRO A 27 -18.26 -15.55 2.71
C PRO A 27 -19.13 -15.44 1.46
N LYS A 28 -20.41 -15.85 1.54
CA LYS A 28 -21.37 -15.72 0.45
C LYS A 28 -21.59 -14.28 0.02
N GLN A 29 -21.74 -13.35 0.96
CA GLN A 29 -21.88 -11.91 0.65
C GLN A 29 -20.61 -11.34 0.03
N ILE A 30 -19.43 -11.72 0.55
CA ILE A 30 -18.14 -11.26 0.01
C ILE A 30 -17.96 -11.72 -1.45
N PHE A 31 -18.22 -13.00 -1.74
CA PHE A 31 -18.11 -13.52 -3.11
C PHE A 31 -19.18 -12.94 -4.04
N ALA A 32 -20.41 -12.75 -3.56
CA ALA A 32 -21.46 -12.10 -4.35
C ALA A 32 -21.06 -10.66 -4.74
N GLU A 33 -20.52 -9.88 -3.80
CA GLU A 33 -19.98 -8.54 -4.07
C GLU A 33 -18.83 -8.61 -5.08
N PHE A 34 -17.89 -9.54 -4.87
CA PHE A 34 -16.72 -9.73 -5.71
C PHE A 34 -17.10 -9.96 -7.17
N PHE A 35 -17.92 -10.98 -7.46
CA PHE A 35 -18.34 -11.28 -8.83
C PHE A 35 -19.20 -10.17 -9.43
N SER A 36 -20.02 -9.48 -8.62
CA SER A 36 -20.77 -8.30 -9.06
C SER A 36 -19.83 -7.16 -9.49
N ARG A 37 -18.72 -6.95 -8.77
CA ARG A 37 -17.73 -5.89 -9.04
C ARG A 37 -16.70 -6.23 -10.11
N LEU A 38 -16.61 -7.49 -10.54
CA LEU A 38 -15.84 -7.88 -11.72
C LEU A 38 -16.67 -7.86 -13.01
N ASN A 39 -18.00 -7.84 -12.92
CA ASN A 39 -18.87 -8.00 -14.07
C ASN A 39 -18.97 -6.71 -14.90
N VAL A 40 -18.10 -6.58 -15.90
CA VAL A 40 -18.06 -5.44 -16.84
C VAL A 40 -19.25 -5.40 -17.82
N PHE A 41 -19.93 -6.52 -18.02
CA PHE A 41 -21.14 -6.58 -18.86
C PHE A 41 -22.36 -6.00 -18.13
N LYS A 42 -22.42 -6.16 -16.80
CA LYS A 42 -23.46 -5.56 -15.97
C LYS A 42 -23.22 -4.06 -15.75
N ASP A 43 -21.99 -3.67 -15.45
CA ASP A 43 -21.60 -2.27 -15.30
C ASP A 43 -20.16 -2.07 -15.77
N LYS A 44 -19.96 -1.31 -16.85
CA LYS A 44 -18.62 -1.01 -17.37
C LYS A 44 -17.73 -0.27 -16.36
N LYS A 45 -18.29 0.34 -15.31
CA LYS A 45 -17.51 0.95 -14.23
C LYS A 45 -16.72 -0.06 -13.41
N ASN A 46 -17.03 -1.35 -13.56
CA ASN A 46 -16.28 -2.46 -12.98
C ASN A 46 -14.93 -2.72 -13.68
N TRP A 47 -14.61 -2.02 -14.76
CA TRP A 47 -13.43 -2.31 -15.58
C TRP A 47 -12.12 -2.37 -14.79
N LEU A 48 -11.94 -1.50 -13.79
CA LEU A 48 -10.67 -1.41 -13.05
C LEU A 48 -10.48 -2.62 -12.12
N SER A 49 -11.54 -3.03 -11.41
CA SER A 49 -11.54 -4.25 -10.59
C SER A 49 -11.40 -5.50 -11.48
N PHE A 50 -12.11 -5.55 -12.61
CA PHE A 50 -11.94 -6.59 -13.62
C PHE A 50 -10.50 -6.66 -14.11
N MET A 51 -9.90 -5.53 -14.47
CA MET A 51 -8.52 -5.48 -14.97
C MET A 51 -7.50 -5.95 -13.92
N SER A 52 -7.69 -5.58 -12.64
CA SER A 52 -6.85 -6.04 -11.52
C SER A 52 -6.75 -7.58 -11.47
N TRP A 53 -7.88 -8.27 -11.63
CA TRP A 53 -7.94 -9.74 -11.61
C TRP A 53 -7.63 -10.38 -12.97
N ALA A 54 -7.98 -9.72 -14.07
CA ALA A 54 -7.64 -10.16 -15.42
C ALA A 54 -6.12 -10.20 -15.62
N MET A 55 -5.36 -9.24 -15.07
CA MET A 55 -3.89 -9.31 -15.07
C MET A 55 -3.38 -10.58 -14.40
N VAL A 56 -3.92 -10.96 -13.24
CA VAL A 56 -3.53 -12.22 -12.56
C VAL A 56 -3.84 -13.43 -13.44
N LEU A 57 -5.03 -13.47 -14.04
CA LEU A 57 -5.44 -14.56 -14.94
C LEU A 57 -4.54 -14.65 -16.19
N PHE A 58 -4.13 -13.53 -16.78
CA PHE A 58 -3.23 -13.50 -17.93
C PHE A 58 -1.79 -13.94 -17.60
N LEU A 59 -1.40 -13.90 -16.32
CA LEU A 59 -0.12 -14.43 -15.87
C LEU A 59 -0.16 -15.95 -15.62
N ALA A 60 -1.34 -16.54 -15.44
CA ALA A 60 -1.49 -17.97 -15.13
C ALA A 60 -0.92 -18.91 -16.21
N PRO A 61 -1.06 -18.65 -17.54
CA PRO A 61 -0.42 -19.48 -18.56
C PRO A 61 1.12 -19.50 -18.45
N PHE A 62 1.75 -18.40 -18.05
CA PHE A 62 3.21 -18.36 -17.86
C PHE A 62 3.64 -19.20 -16.67
N LEU A 63 2.88 -19.15 -15.57
CA LEU A 63 3.10 -20.01 -14.41
C LEU A 63 2.95 -21.48 -14.78
N PHE A 64 1.89 -21.84 -15.51
CA PHE A 64 1.66 -23.20 -16.00
C PHE A 64 2.83 -23.68 -16.88
N LEU A 65 3.24 -22.89 -17.88
CA LEU A 65 4.35 -23.23 -18.76
C LEU A 65 5.67 -23.37 -18.00
N PHE A 66 5.93 -22.51 -17.00
CA PHE A 66 7.10 -22.65 -16.16
C PHE A 66 7.06 -23.96 -15.37
N LEU A 67 5.96 -24.28 -14.70
CA LEU A 67 5.87 -25.47 -13.83
C LEU A 67 5.92 -26.79 -14.61
N PHE A 68 5.27 -26.86 -15.78
CA PHE A 68 5.06 -28.13 -16.48
C PHE A 68 5.92 -28.32 -17.73
N LYS A 69 6.54 -27.27 -18.26
CA LYS A 69 7.35 -27.35 -19.49
C LYS A 69 8.77 -26.82 -19.33
N TYR A 70 8.97 -25.72 -18.60
CA TYR A 70 10.26 -25.03 -18.51
C TYR A 70 10.85 -25.03 -17.10
N PHE A 71 10.44 -25.98 -16.26
CA PHE A 71 10.84 -25.99 -14.87
C PHE A 71 12.35 -26.18 -14.74
N SER A 72 12.95 -25.35 -13.90
CA SER A 72 14.33 -25.53 -13.46
C SER A 72 14.48 -24.93 -12.07
N VAL A 73 15.34 -25.53 -11.25
CA VAL A 73 15.64 -25.01 -9.91
C VAL A 73 16.22 -23.60 -10.00
N THR A 74 17.12 -23.35 -10.96
CA THR A 74 17.66 -22.02 -11.23
C THR A 74 16.57 -21.03 -11.60
N GLY A 75 15.64 -21.41 -12.48
CA GLY A 75 14.49 -20.56 -12.84
C GLY A 75 13.59 -20.26 -11.64
N LEU A 76 13.38 -21.24 -10.74
CA LEU A 76 12.59 -21.06 -9.52
C LEU A 76 13.27 -20.07 -8.55
N VAL A 77 14.59 -20.17 -8.36
CA VAL A 77 15.35 -19.22 -7.52
C VAL A 77 15.29 -17.82 -8.11
N ILE A 78 15.49 -17.67 -9.43
CA ILE A 78 15.38 -16.38 -10.13
C ILE A 78 13.96 -15.79 -9.98
N ALA A 79 12.93 -16.61 -10.20
CA ALA A 79 11.53 -16.27 -9.98
C ALA A 79 11.25 -15.80 -8.55
N PHE A 80 11.77 -16.51 -7.56
CA PHE A 80 11.60 -16.17 -6.15
C PHE A 80 12.28 -14.84 -5.80
N VAL A 81 13.54 -14.65 -6.18
CA VAL A 81 14.28 -13.41 -5.93
C VAL A 81 13.61 -12.22 -6.62
N TYR A 82 13.23 -12.39 -7.89
CA TYR A 82 12.54 -11.34 -8.63
C TYR A 82 11.20 -10.98 -7.99
N SER A 83 10.34 -11.96 -7.72
CA SER A 83 9.01 -11.68 -7.18
C SER A 83 9.04 -11.17 -5.74
N MET A 84 9.78 -11.82 -4.84
CA MET A 84 9.79 -11.45 -3.41
C MET A 84 10.60 -10.19 -3.14
N MET A 85 11.80 -10.08 -3.74
CA MET A 85 12.71 -8.97 -3.42
C MET A 85 12.54 -7.82 -4.40
N VAL A 86 12.62 -8.06 -5.71
CA VAL A 86 12.60 -6.96 -6.70
C VAL A 86 11.20 -6.34 -6.80
N MET A 87 10.17 -7.15 -7.05
CA MET A 87 8.79 -6.67 -7.12
C MET A 87 8.25 -6.24 -5.76
N GLY A 88 8.57 -6.97 -4.68
CA GLY A 88 8.25 -6.55 -3.31
C GLY A 88 8.80 -5.16 -2.99
N THR A 89 10.11 -4.95 -3.17
CA THR A 89 10.77 -3.66 -2.95
C THR A 89 10.22 -2.57 -3.86
N HIS A 90 9.97 -2.87 -5.14
CA HIS A 90 9.33 -1.92 -6.07
C HIS A 90 7.94 -1.52 -5.59
N GLY A 91 7.16 -2.48 -5.11
CA GLY A 91 5.86 -2.28 -4.48
C GLY A 91 5.89 -1.18 -3.43
N THR A 92 6.86 -1.29 -2.53
CA THR A 92 7.14 -0.36 -1.43
C THR A 92 7.60 1.01 -1.92
N ILE A 93 8.50 1.05 -2.90
CA ILE A 93 9.01 2.32 -3.43
C ILE A 93 7.90 3.08 -4.14
N TRP A 94 7.22 2.41 -5.07
CA TRP A 94 6.34 3.05 -6.04
C TRP A 94 4.94 3.25 -5.47
N TYR A 95 4.21 2.17 -5.17
CA TYR A 95 2.81 2.29 -4.76
C TYR A 95 2.67 2.85 -3.35
N HIS A 96 3.53 2.38 -2.44
CA HIS A 96 3.43 2.71 -1.03
C HIS A 96 4.06 4.09 -0.72
N ARG A 97 5.39 4.20 -0.76
CA ARG A 97 6.10 5.41 -0.30
C ARG A 97 5.95 6.60 -1.25
N TYR A 98 5.98 6.38 -2.57
CA TYR A 98 5.83 7.46 -3.55
C TYR A 98 4.36 7.81 -3.80
N CYS A 99 3.58 6.90 -4.40
CA CYS A 99 2.22 7.17 -4.86
C CYS A 99 1.27 7.53 -3.72
N THR A 100 1.32 6.81 -2.59
CA THR A 100 0.44 7.11 -1.45
C THR A 100 1.03 8.22 -0.58
N HIS A 101 2.24 8.03 -0.05
CA HIS A 101 2.70 8.90 1.04
C HIS A 101 3.52 10.11 0.62
N GLY A 102 3.94 10.19 -0.65
CA GLY A 102 4.79 11.29 -1.13
C GLY A 102 6.08 11.43 -0.32
N ALA A 103 6.62 10.32 0.19
CA ALA A 103 7.74 10.28 1.11
C ALA A 103 9.05 10.81 0.50
N PHE A 104 9.11 10.85 -0.84
CA PHE A 104 10.20 11.42 -1.60
C PHE A 104 9.72 12.02 -2.92
N LYS A 105 10.58 12.83 -3.54
CA LYS A 105 10.31 13.52 -4.81
C LYS A 105 11.40 13.21 -5.83
N PHE A 106 11.01 12.81 -7.02
CA PHE A 106 11.95 12.70 -8.15
C PHE A 106 12.40 14.09 -8.61
N ARG A 107 13.63 14.18 -9.14
CA ARG A 107 14.14 15.41 -9.75
C ARG A 107 13.37 15.80 -11.02
N ASN A 108 12.90 14.82 -11.79
CA ASN A 108 12.14 15.05 -13.02
C ASN A 108 11.29 13.83 -13.41
N ASN A 109 10.49 13.98 -14.48
CA ASN A 109 9.59 12.95 -14.97
C ASN A 109 10.29 11.71 -15.54
N PHE A 110 11.55 11.81 -15.99
CA PHE A 110 12.29 10.67 -16.51
C PHE A 110 12.55 9.64 -15.40
N TRP A 111 13.11 10.07 -14.26
CA TRP A 111 13.38 9.16 -13.14
C TRP A 111 12.11 8.60 -12.51
N ARG A 112 11.04 9.41 -12.46
CA ARG A 112 9.71 8.94 -12.06
C ARG A 112 9.22 7.83 -13.00
N PHE A 113 9.29 8.04 -14.31
CA PHE A 113 8.87 7.05 -15.31
C PHE A 113 9.68 5.75 -15.24
N VAL A 114 11.00 5.84 -15.09
CA VAL A 114 11.88 4.66 -14.92
C VAL A 114 11.45 3.88 -13.69
N THR A 115 11.26 4.55 -12.55
CA THR A 115 10.85 3.88 -11.30
C THR A 115 9.45 3.29 -11.42
N GLN A 116 8.50 4.00 -12.04
CA GLN A 116 7.13 3.51 -12.27
C GLN A 116 7.08 2.20 -13.05
N ASN A 117 8.06 1.96 -13.93
CA ASN A 117 8.08 0.84 -14.87
C ASN A 117 9.22 -0.15 -14.60
N LEU A 118 9.86 -0.09 -13.43
CA LEU A 118 11.01 -0.91 -13.07
C LEU A 118 10.70 -2.42 -12.97
N THR A 119 9.42 -2.77 -12.85
CA THR A 119 8.94 -4.17 -12.85
C THR A 119 7.65 -4.29 -13.65
N LEU A 120 7.11 -5.51 -13.73
CA LEU A 120 5.77 -5.75 -14.29
C LEU A 120 4.71 -4.93 -13.55
N LYS A 121 3.88 -4.22 -14.31
CA LYS A 121 2.66 -3.56 -13.82
C LYS A 121 1.56 -4.57 -13.58
N ILE A 122 1.23 -4.83 -12.32
CA ILE A 122 0.22 -5.84 -11.94
C ILE A 122 -0.81 -5.35 -10.91
N ILE A 123 -0.63 -4.14 -10.38
CA ILE A 123 -1.58 -3.47 -9.49
C ILE A 123 -1.88 -2.09 -10.09
N PRO A 124 -3.15 -1.70 -10.26
CA PRO A 124 -3.47 -0.33 -10.67
C PRO A 124 -3.15 0.68 -9.57
N GLU A 125 -2.43 1.76 -9.91
CA GLU A 125 -2.02 2.78 -8.93
C GLU A 125 -3.20 3.43 -8.20
N GLU A 126 -4.34 3.65 -8.88
CA GLU A 126 -5.55 4.22 -8.27
C GLU A 126 -6.10 3.35 -7.14
N ILE A 127 -6.25 2.04 -7.40
CA ILE A 127 -6.77 1.05 -6.44
C ILE A 127 -5.91 1.09 -5.18
N TYR A 128 -4.58 1.07 -5.35
CA TYR A 128 -3.67 1.06 -4.21
C TYR A 128 -3.65 2.40 -3.47
N ALA A 129 -3.30 3.50 -4.15
CA ALA A 129 -2.96 4.74 -3.47
C ALA A 129 -4.16 5.41 -2.78
N ILE A 130 -5.33 5.43 -3.42
CA ILE A 130 -6.52 6.07 -2.84
C ILE A 130 -7.01 5.27 -1.63
N SER A 131 -7.09 3.95 -1.76
CA SER A 131 -7.54 3.10 -0.65
C SER A 131 -6.57 3.08 0.51
N HIS A 132 -5.26 3.16 0.24
CA HIS A 132 -4.25 3.19 1.30
C HIS A 132 -4.27 4.50 2.10
N HIS A 133 -4.61 5.64 1.48
CA HIS A 133 -4.91 6.87 2.23
C HIS A 133 -6.07 6.70 3.21
N VAL A 134 -7.12 5.97 2.81
CA VAL A 134 -8.30 5.71 3.64
C VAL A 134 -7.96 4.75 4.76
N HIS A 135 -7.19 3.70 4.47
CA HIS A 135 -6.68 2.78 5.47
C HIS A 135 -5.90 3.50 6.57
N HIS A 136 -4.97 4.40 6.22
CA HIS A 136 -4.23 5.17 7.25
C HIS A 136 -5.13 6.08 8.09
N ALA A 137 -6.20 6.62 7.50
CA ALA A 137 -7.10 7.54 8.19
C ALA A 137 -8.14 6.82 9.07
N LEU A 138 -8.53 5.60 8.68
CA LEU A 138 -9.61 4.83 9.30
C LEU A 138 -9.14 3.48 9.85
N SER A 139 -7.84 3.24 9.97
CA SER A 139 -7.23 1.94 10.27
C SER A 139 -7.97 1.21 11.39
N ASP A 140 -8.35 -0.04 11.12
CA ASP A 140 -9.05 -0.92 12.07
C ASP A 140 -10.43 -0.40 12.55
N THR A 141 -11.00 0.62 11.89
CA THR A 141 -12.36 1.13 12.12
C THR A 141 -13.30 0.84 10.93
N PRO A 142 -14.63 0.98 11.08
CA PRO A 142 -15.56 0.86 9.96
C PRO A 142 -15.28 1.88 8.85
N GLY A 143 -15.05 1.40 7.62
CA GLY A 143 -14.65 2.21 6.48
C GLY A 143 -13.21 1.98 6.02
N ASP A 144 -12.38 1.30 6.82
CA ASP A 144 -11.06 0.83 6.40
C ASP A 144 -11.20 -0.32 5.38
N PRO A 145 -10.66 -0.16 4.16
CA PRO A 145 -10.76 -1.19 3.12
C PRO A 145 -10.00 -2.49 3.44
N TYR A 146 -9.15 -2.48 4.47
CA TYR A 146 -8.37 -3.65 4.91
C TYR A 146 -8.62 -4.04 6.36
N ASN A 147 -9.74 -3.64 6.96
CA ASN A 147 -9.99 -3.94 8.36
C ASN A 147 -9.89 -5.45 8.65
N ALA A 148 -8.84 -5.86 9.37
CA ALA A 148 -8.53 -7.27 9.56
C ALA A 148 -9.55 -7.99 10.45
N GLN A 149 -10.35 -7.26 11.23
CA GLN A 149 -11.49 -7.81 11.98
C GLN A 149 -12.63 -8.27 11.07
N GLY A 150 -12.66 -7.84 9.80
CA GLY A 150 -13.56 -8.36 8.77
C GLY A 150 -13.18 -9.77 8.28
N GLY A 151 -11.97 -10.25 8.63
CA GLY A 151 -11.48 -11.58 8.31
C GLY A 151 -10.68 -11.68 7.01
N PHE A 152 -10.12 -12.87 6.76
CA PHE A 152 -9.20 -13.10 5.64
C PHE A 152 -9.78 -12.69 4.27
N LEU A 153 -11.00 -13.16 3.94
CA LEU A 153 -11.62 -12.88 2.64
C LEU A 153 -11.95 -11.40 2.44
N TYR A 154 -12.24 -10.68 3.52
CA TYR A 154 -12.50 -9.23 3.49
C TYR A 154 -11.28 -8.47 2.97
N CYS A 155 -10.10 -8.77 3.52
CA CYS A 155 -8.84 -8.17 3.10
C CYS A 155 -8.35 -8.73 1.75
N PHE A 156 -8.46 -10.04 1.55
CA PHE A 156 -7.90 -10.72 0.37
C PHE A 156 -8.58 -10.28 -0.94
N LEU A 157 -9.89 -10.02 -0.91
CA LEU A 157 -10.67 -9.55 -2.07
C LEU A 157 -10.94 -8.04 -2.05
N ALA A 158 -10.23 -7.29 -1.19
CA ALA A 158 -10.48 -5.87 -0.98
C ALA A 158 -10.29 -5.02 -2.25
N ASP A 159 -9.41 -5.43 -3.17
CA ASP A 159 -9.14 -4.69 -4.41
C ASP A 159 -10.37 -4.58 -5.32
N ALA A 160 -11.25 -5.57 -5.27
CA ALA A 160 -12.57 -5.49 -5.87
C ALA A 160 -13.61 -4.91 -4.89
N ASN A 161 -13.67 -5.41 -3.65
CA ASN A 161 -14.82 -5.17 -2.79
C ASN A 161 -14.81 -3.82 -2.06
N HIS A 162 -13.64 -3.33 -1.67
CA HIS A 162 -13.52 -2.23 -0.71
C HIS A 162 -12.72 -1.04 -1.24
N GLN A 163 -11.78 -1.27 -2.15
CA GLN A 163 -10.84 -0.26 -2.64
C GLN A 163 -11.33 0.58 -3.84
N PRO A 164 -12.33 0.18 -4.65
CA PRO A 164 -12.78 1.05 -5.74
C PRO A 164 -13.27 2.40 -5.25
N VAL A 165 -12.91 3.44 -5.99
CA VAL A 165 -13.41 4.80 -5.74
C VAL A 165 -14.93 4.81 -5.86
N ASN A 166 -15.58 5.56 -4.96
CA ASN A 166 -17.01 5.79 -5.01
C ASN A 166 -17.39 6.34 -6.39
N ARG A 167 -18.36 5.72 -7.07
CA ARG A 167 -18.79 6.07 -8.45
C ARG A 167 -19.80 7.23 -8.51
N ASN A 168 -20.17 7.73 -7.33
CA ASN A 168 -21.16 8.78 -7.11
C ASN A 168 -20.56 10.05 -6.48
N LEU A 169 -19.23 10.24 -6.55
CA LEU A 169 -18.62 11.50 -6.16
C LEU A 169 -19.15 12.62 -7.04
N ASP A 170 -19.31 13.80 -6.42
CA ASP A 170 -19.46 15.06 -7.13
C ASP A 170 -18.10 15.48 -7.73
N GLU A 171 -18.12 16.54 -8.55
CA GLU A 171 -16.91 17.01 -9.23
C GLU A 171 -15.84 17.47 -8.24
N LYS A 172 -16.25 18.04 -7.10
CA LYS A 172 -15.34 18.44 -6.03
C LYS A 172 -14.63 17.23 -5.42
N GLY A 173 -15.36 16.17 -5.08
CA GLY A 173 -14.80 14.92 -4.56
C GLY A 173 -13.86 14.26 -5.57
N PHE A 174 -14.27 14.20 -6.83
CA PHE A 174 -13.45 13.72 -7.93
C PHE A 174 -12.12 14.48 -8.07
N ASN A 175 -12.16 15.82 -8.04
CA ASN A 175 -10.95 16.66 -8.13
C ASN A 175 -10.02 16.49 -6.91
N ARG A 176 -10.55 16.14 -5.73
CA ARG A 176 -9.72 15.76 -4.57
C ARG A 176 -8.98 14.44 -4.83
N CYS A 177 -9.62 13.45 -5.44
CA CYS A 177 -8.94 12.21 -5.85
C CYS A 177 -7.82 12.48 -6.87
N ILE A 178 -8.08 13.33 -7.87
CA ILE A 178 -7.04 13.75 -8.83
C ILE A 178 -5.84 14.37 -8.10
N THR A 179 -6.10 15.22 -7.10
CA THR A 179 -5.03 15.87 -6.33
C THR A 179 -4.14 14.86 -5.61
N LEU A 180 -4.73 13.80 -5.03
CA LEU A 180 -3.97 12.71 -4.38
C LEU A 180 -3.09 11.94 -5.37
N MET A 181 -3.52 11.84 -6.64
CA MET A 181 -2.81 11.07 -7.68
C MET A 181 -1.88 11.91 -8.55
N LYS A 182 -1.90 13.24 -8.43
CA LYS A 182 -1.28 14.17 -9.41
C LYS A 182 0.21 13.92 -9.66
N HIS A 183 0.96 13.53 -8.64
CA HIS A 183 2.42 13.29 -8.75
C HIS A 183 2.79 11.93 -9.34
N THR A 184 1.83 11.00 -9.45
CA THR A 184 2.09 9.63 -9.93
C THR A 184 2.38 9.58 -11.43
N GLY A 185 1.86 10.55 -12.19
CA GLY A 185 1.88 10.57 -13.65
C GLY A 185 0.89 9.61 -14.31
N VAL A 186 -0.08 9.09 -13.55
CA VAL A 186 -1.26 8.43 -14.10
C VAL A 186 -2.09 9.43 -14.90
N THR A 187 -2.46 9.08 -16.14
CA THR A 187 -3.41 9.86 -16.91
C THR A 187 -4.80 9.71 -16.30
N CYS A 188 -5.31 10.79 -15.72
CA CYS A 188 -6.63 10.82 -15.12
C CYS A 188 -7.73 11.08 -16.16
N ASN A 189 -8.92 10.54 -15.90
CA ASN A 189 -10.15 10.90 -16.58
C ASN A 189 -10.50 12.38 -16.33
N THR A 190 -11.34 12.95 -17.19
CA THR A 190 -12.14 14.14 -16.84
C THR A 190 -13.33 13.72 -15.97
N TYR A 191 -14.03 14.67 -15.33
CA TYR A 191 -15.21 14.33 -14.52
C TYR A 191 -16.30 13.60 -15.33
N ALA A 192 -16.56 14.02 -16.57
CA ALA A 192 -17.49 13.34 -17.47
C ALA A 192 -17.05 11.90 -17.80
N GLN A 193 -15.75 11.69 -18.04
CA GLN A 193 -15.19 10.36 -18.26
C GLN A 193 -15.25 9.50 -16.98
N TYR A 194 -15.04 10.08 -15.80
CA TYR A 194 -15.23 9.40 -14.53
C TYR A 194 -16.69 8.99 -14.32
N LYS A 195 -17.69 9.83 -14.65
CA LYS A 195 -19.09 9.40 -14.61
C LYS A 195 -19.40 8.24 -15.57
N LYS A 196 -18.64 8.12 -16.67
CA LYS A 196 -18.72 7.02 -17.63
C LYS A 196 -18.02 5.75 -17.14
N TRP A 197 -16.79 5.86 -16.65
CA TRP A 197 -15.88 4.73 -16.38
C TRP A 197 -15.74 4.37 -14.90
N GLY A 198 -16.23 5.21 -13.99
CA GLY A 198 -16.22 4.96 -12.55
C GLY A 198 -14.84 4.95 -11.91
N SER A 199 -13.82 5.46 -12.59
CA SER A 199 -12.42 5.46 -12.14
C SER A 199 -11.75 6.81 -12.36
N ILE A 200 -10.74 7.10 -11.54
CA ILE A 200 -9.84 8.24 -11.71
C ILE A 200 -8.89 7.99 -12.87
N ALA A 201 -8.31 6.80 -12.96
CA ALA A 201 -7.43 6.38 -14.05
C ALA A 201 -8.21 6.23 -15.35
N ASN A 202 -7.62 6.71 -16.44
CA ASN A 202 -8.19 6.55 -17.76
C ASN A 202 -7.97 5.10 -18.27
N PRO A 203 -9.03 4.36 -18.67
CA PRO A 203 -8.91 2.96 -19.05
C PRO A 203 -7.94 2.72 -20.21
N PHE A 204 -7.99 3.57 -21.24
CA PHE A 204 -7.17 3.41 -22.43
C PHE A 204 -5.67 3.56 -22.11
N HIS A 205 -5.30 4.62 -21.41
CA HIS A 205 -3.89 4.87 -21.06
C HIS A 205 -3.35 3.83 -20.06
N MET A 206 -4.19 3.37 -19.13
CA MET A 206 -3.81 2.33 -18.18
C MET A 206 -3.53 1.00 -18.90
N ILE A 207 -4.46 0.55 -19.76
CA ILE A 207 -4.32 -0.71 -20.51
C ILE A 207 -3.11 -0.62 -21.45
N LEU A 208 -2.96 0.48 -22.20
CA LEU A 208 -1.81 0.69 -23.07
C LEU A 208 -0.49 0.64 -22.29
N GLY A 209 -0.45 1.26 -21.11
CA GLY A 209 0.72 1.25 -20.22
C GLY A 209 1.06 -0.15 -19.71
N VAL A 210 0.06 -0.96 -19.34
CA VAL A 210 0.26 -2.36 -18.94
C VAL A 210 0.81 -3.18 -20.10
N VAL A 211 0.18 -3.10 -21.28
CA VAL A 211 0.61 -3.85 -22.48
C VAL A 211 2.05 -3.48 -22.87
N ALA A 212 2.38 -2.19 -22.93
CA ALA A 212 3.72 -1.73 -23.26
C ALA A 212 4.77 -2.18 -22.22
N ASN A 213 4.46 -2.07 -20.93
CA ASN A 213 5.32 -2.52 -19.85
C ASN A 213 5.57 -4.03 -19.91
N TRP A 214 4.52 -4.83 -20.11
CA TRP A 214 4.64 -6.28 -20.20
C TRP A 214 5.38 -6.72 -21.47
N ALA A 215 5.12 -6.10 -22.62
CA ALA A 215 5.85 -6.39 -23.85
C ALA A 215 7.35 -6.10 -23.69
N PHE A 216 7.70 -4.97 -23.07
CA PHE A 216 9.08 -4.63 -22.73
C PHE A 216 9.72 -5.68 -21.82
N TRP A 217 9.11 -5.98 -20.66
CA TRP A 217 9.68 -6.91 -19.70
C TRP A 217 9.73 -8.35 -20.19
N PHE A 218 8.73 -8.78 -20.97
CA PHE A 218 8.75 -10.08 -21.63
C PHE A 218 9.96 -10.19 -22.57
N THR A 219 10.19 -9.15 -23.39
CA THR A 219 11.34 -9.09 -24.30
C THR A 219 12.65 -9.12 -23.53
N VAL A 220 12.79 -8.32 -22.47
CA VAL A 220 14.00 -8.30 -21.63
C VAL A 220 14.28 -9.68 -21.02
N PHE A 221 13.28 -10.31 -20.40
CA PHE A 221 13.46 -11.62 -19.77
C PHE A 221 13.74 -12.72 -20.79
N TYR A 222 13.11 -12.65 -21.96
CA TYR A 222 13.39 -13.54 -23.07
C TYR A 222 14.83 -13.39 -23.56
N LEU A 223 15.35 -12.17 -23.70
CA LEU A 223 16.73 -11.93 -24.09
C LEU A 223 17.75 -12.36 -23.02
N LEU A 224 17.39 -12.29 -21.74
CA LEU A 224 18.26 -12.68 -20.63
C LEU A 224 18.39 -14.20 -20.45
N GLY A 225 17.35 -14.98 -20.78
CA GLY A 225 17.37 -16.42 -20.50
C GLY A 225 16.36 -17.26 -21.27
N GLY A 226 15.88 -16.76 -22.40
CA GLY A 226 14.91 -17.43 -23.26
C GLY A 226 13.51 -17.52 -22.66
N ILE A 227 12.67 -18.32 -23.32
CA ILE A 227 11.25 -18.46 -22.95
C ILE A 227 11.07 -19.03 -21.53
N GLY A 228 11.99 -19.88 -21.06
CA GLY A 228 11.91 -20.46 -19.72
C GLY A 228 12.01 -19.42 -18.61
N VAL A 229 12.96 -18.49 -18.71
CA VAL A 229 13.11 -17.38 -17.75
C VAL A 229 11.94 -16.40 -17.86
N ALA A 230 11.49 -16.09 -19.08
CA ALA A 230 10.31 -15.24 -19.27
C ALA A 230 9.06 -15.84 -18.61
N CYS A 231 8.79 -17.14 -18.81
CA CYS A 231 7.70 -17.85 -18.14
C CYS A 231 7.87 -17.88 -16.62
N ALA A 232 9.08 -18.14 -16.11
CA ALA A 232 9.36 -18.15 -14.68
C ALA A 232 9.05 -16.80 -14.02
N LEU A 233 9.53 -15.70 -14.61
CA LEU A 233 9.37 -14.35 -14.04
C LEU A 233 7.93 -13.82 -14.17
N PHE A 234 7.25 -14.05 -15.29
CA PHE A 234 5.84 -13.70 -15.45
C PHE A 234 4.94 -14.55 -14.55
N GLY A 235 5.21 -15.86 -14.45
CA GLY A 235 4.49 -16.74 -13.53
C GLY A 235 4.66 -16.33 -12.07
N ALA A 236 5.89 -15.96 -11.67
CA ALA A 236 6.19 -15.48 -10.33
C ALA A 236 5.54 -14.13 -10.02
N ALA A 237 5.45 -13.22 -11.00
CA ALA A 237 4.68 -11.99 -10.86
C ALA A 237 3.19 -12.26 -10.59
N GLY A 238 2.60 -13.26 -11.25
CA GLY A 238 1.21 -13.69 -10.99
C GLY A 238 1.04 -14.25 -9.57
N PHE A 239 1.96 -15.11 -9.13
CA PHE A 239 1.95 -15.65 -7.77
C PHE A 239 2.08 -14.55 -6.71
N TRP A 240 3.01 -13.60 -6.91
CA TRP A 240 3.18 -12.46 -6.01
C TRP A 240 1.95 -11.55 -6.00
N ALA A 241 1.30 -11.33 -7.15
CA ALA A 241 0.07 -10.54 -7.21
C ALA A 241 -1.02 -11.14 -6.30
N VAL A 242 -1.15 -12.46 -6.26
CA VAL A 242 -2.07 -13.13 -5.33
C VAL A 242 -1.57 -12.98 -3.88
N GLY A 243 -0.28 -13.23 -3.63
CA GLY A 243 0.30 -13.20 -2.28
C GLY A 243 0.22 -11.84 -1.59
N VAL A 244 0.46 -10.73 -2.30
CA VAL A 244 0.45 -9.38 -1.70
C VAL A 244 -0.91 -8.98 -1.12
N ARG A 245 -2.02 -9.58 -1.59
CA ARG A 245 -3.37 -9.37 -1.04
C ARG A 245 -3.53 -9.87 0.40
N THR A 246 -2.61 -10.68 0.89
CA THR A 246 -2.59 -11.15 2.29
C THR A 246 -1.92 -10.17 3.25
N PHE A 247 -1.13 -9.21 2.72
CA PHE A 247 -0.21 -8.39 3.50
C PHE A 247 -0.90 -7.59 4.62
N ASN A 248 -2.03 -6.92 4.33
CA ASN A 248 -2.70 -6.11 5.35
C ASN A 248 -3.39 -6.96 6.42
N TYR A 249 -3.94 -8.13 6.07
CA TYR A 249 -4.55 -9.03 7.05
C TYR A 249 -3.52 -9.52 8.07
N GLU A 250 -2.38 -10.00 7.59
CA GLU A 250 -1.25 -10.42 8.43
C GLU A 250 -0.62 -9.22 9.16
N GLY A 251 -0.49 -8.08 8.48
CA GLY A 251 0.06 -6.83 8.98
C GLY A 251 -0.75 -6.17 10.08
N HIS A 252 -2.05 -6.47 10.20
CA HIS A 252 -2.93 -6.02 11.29
C HIS A 252 -3.29 -7.17 12.26
N GLY A 253 -2.36 -8.10 12.43
CA GLY A 253 -2.46 -9.15 13.46
C GLY A 253 -3.60 -10.15 13.24
N LYS A 254 -4.18 -10.23 12.04
CA LYS A 254 -5.37 -11.04 11.72
C LYS A 254 -6.64 -10.59 12.45
N GLY A 255 -6.71 -9.32 12.83
CA GLY A 255 -7.81 -8.77 13.61
C GLY A 255 -7.64 -8.93 15.13
N GLU A 256 -6.45 -9.35 15.57
CA GLU A 256 -6.08 -9.50 16.98
C GLU A 256 -4.88 -8.60 17.28
N ASP A 257 -4.75 -8.14 18.52
CA ASP A 257 -3.56 -7.41 18.93
C ASP A 257 -2.35 -8.34 19.04
N LYS A 258 -1.42 -8.20 18.08
CA LYS A 258 -0.16 -8.95 18.02
C LYS A 258 1.07 -8.05 18.12
N ARG A 259 0.89 -6.80 18.55
CA ARG A 259 1.98 -5.84 18.73
C ARG A 259 2.89 -6.35 19.84
N ARG A 260 4.20 -6.24 19.62
CA ARG A 260 5.21 -6.72 20.58
C ARG A 260 5.93 -5.54 21.21
N GLU A 261 5.99 -5.53 22.52
CA GLU A 261 6.72 -4.52 23.28
C GLU A 261 8.19 -4.46 22.85
N GLY A 262 8.72 -3.25 22.72
CA GLY A 262 10.10 -3.03 22.29
C GLY A 262 10.38 -3.37 20.82
N VAL A 263 9.40 -3.89 20.06
CA VAL A 263 9.47 -4.13 18.61
C VAL A 263 8.57 -3.17 17.86
N ASP A 264 7.30 -3.11 18.26
CA ASP A 264 6.23 -2.30 17.72
C ASP A 264 5.98 -1.09 18.64
N HIS A 265 5.78 0.09 18.05
CA HIS A 265 5.70 1.37 18.79
C HIS A 265 4.46 2.19 18.44
N ASN A 266 3.77 1.89 17.35
CA ASN A 266 2.44 2.45 17.10
C ASN A 266 1.38 1.58 17.80
N PHE A 267 0.64 2.18 18.73
CA PHE A 267 -0.47 1.54 19.45
C PHE A 267 -1.85 2.15 19.10
N LYS A 268 -1.91 3.06 18.12
CA LYS A 268 -3.17 3.69 17.67
C LYS A 268 -4.00 2.78 16.76
N ASP A 269 -3.38 1.78 16.16
CA ASP A 269 -3.99 0.76 15.30
C ASP A 269 -3.33 -0.60 15.54
N MET A 270 -3.85 -1.68 14.93
CA MET A 270 -3.38 -3.05 15.14
C MET A 270 -2.19 -3.44 14.25
N SER A 271 -1.54 -2.49 13.58
CA SER A 271 -0.41 -2.78 12.70
C SER A 271 0.77 -3.42 13.45
N ILE A 272 1.47 -4.38 12.83
CA ILE A 272 2.65 -5.06 13.38
C ILE A 272 3.81 -5.08 12.39
N ASN A 273 5.04 -4.97 12.86
CA ASN A 273 6.23 -5.15 12.04
C ASN A 273 6.38 -6.63 11.61
N GLN A 274 5.98 -6.93 10.38
CA GLN A 274 6.10 -8.27 9.81
C GLN A 274 7.56 -8.54 9.40
N LEU A 275 8.14 -9.65 9.90
CA LEU A 275 9.55 -9.97 9.65
C LEU A 275 9.83 -10.23 8.16
N TRP A 276 9.00 -11.06 7.52
CA TRP A 276 9.24 -11.47 6.13
C TRP A 276 9.12 -10.30 5.13
N PRO A 277 7.98 -9.57 5.04
CA PRO A 277 7.88 -8.37 4.21
C PRO A 277 8.88 -7.27 4.58
N GLY A 278 9.19 -7.12 5.88
CA GLY A 278 10.22 -6.21 6.37
C GLY A 278 11.58 -6.50 5.73
N ILE A 279 12.00 -7.77 5.69
CA ILE A 279 13.30 -8.19 5.14
C ILE A 279 13.33 -8.12 3.61
N VAL A 280 12.31 -8.64 2.91
CA VAL A 280 12.38 -8.79 1.44
C VAL A 280 12.00 -7.53 0.67
N ALA A 281 11.17 -6.66 1.26
CA ALA A 281 10.64 -5.46 0.60
C ALA A 281 10.92 -4.15 1.36
N GLY A 282 11.37 -4.22 2.61
CA GLY A 282 11.45 -3.05 3.49
C GLY A 282 10.09 -2.62 4.04
N GLU A 283 9.11 -3.52 4.12
CA GLU A 283 7.76 -3.20 4.61
C GLU A 283 7.60 -3.46 6.11
N TRP A 284 8.27 -2.64 6.91
CA TRP A 284 8.08 -2.59 8.37
C TRP A 284 6.78 -1.87 8.70
N HIS A 285 5.67 -2.62 8.72
CA HIS A 285 4.31 -2.09 8.70
C HIS A 285 3.94 -1.24 9.92
N ASN A 286 4.26 -1.66 11.16
CA ASN A 286 3.99 -0.82 12.35
C ASN A 286 4.82 0.47 12.34
N ASN A 287 6.09 0.38 11.95
CA ASN A 287 6.95 1.56 11.79
C ASN A 287 6.42 2.52 10.71
N HIS A 288 5.85 1.96 9.65
CA HIS A 288 5.19 2.72 8.59
C HIS A 288 3.95 3.44 9.11
N HIS A 289 3.05 2.74 9.79
CA HIS A 289 1.87 3.38 10.40
C HIS A 289 2.24 4.46 11.42
N LEU A 290 3.37 4.31 12.10
CA LEU A 290 3.89 5.32 13.01
C LEU A 290 4.37 6.58 12.28
N TYR A 291 5.07 6.44 11.16
CA TYR A 291 5.58 7.55 10.35
C TYR A 291 5.26 7.37 8.85
N PRO A 292 4.00 7.55 8.42
CA PRO A 292 3.57 7.15 7.08
C PRO A 292 4.30 7.91 5.96
N LYS A 293 4.72 9.15 6.22
CA LYS A 293 5.45 9.99 5.26
C LYS A 293 6.95 9.75 5.24
N SER A 294 7.49 8.83 6.04
CA SER A 294 8.92 8.52 6.06
C SER A 294 9.30 7.66 4.86
N ALA A 295 10.35 8.05 4.15
CA ALA A 295 10.96 7.27 3.08
C ALA A 295 11.75 6.07 3.60
N ARG A 296 12.01 5.99 4.91
CA ARG A 296 12.59 4.84 5.60
C ARG A 296 11.58 4.32 6.62
N SER A 297 11.33 3.01 6.63
CA SER A 297 10.54 2.33 7.67
C SER A 297 11.42 1.42 8.54
N GLY A 298 12.58 0.97 8.05
CA GLY A 298 13.55 0.21 8.84
C GLY A 298 14.37 1.09 9.77
N PHE A 299 13.89 1.31 10.99
CA PHE A 299 14.55 2.21 11.93
C PHE A 299 15.64 1.52 12.75
N LYS A 300 15.40 0.32 13.25
CA LYS A 300 16.35 -0.42 14.10
C LYS A 300 17.50 -1.03 13.28
N PRO A 301 18.67 -1.33 13.88
CA PRO A 301 19.85 -1.80 13.14
C PRO A 301 19.63 -3.09 12.34
N HIS A 302 18.81 -4.00 12.86
CA HIS A 302 18.47 -5.28 12.20
C HIS A 302 17.33 -5.15 11.16
N GLN A 303 16.68 -3.99 11.08
CA GLN A 303 15.57 -3.77 10.15
C GLN A 303 16.11 -3.35 8.78
N VAL A 304 16.43 -4.35 7.96
CA VAL A 304 16.81 -4.17 6.56
C VAL A 304 15.68 -3.47 5.80
N ASP A 305 16.00 -2.47 4.98
CA ASP A 305 15.00 -1.69 4.25
C ASP A 305 15.48 -1.43 2.83
N SER A 306 15.23 -2.41 1.95
CA SER A 306 15.64 -2.39 0.55
C SER A 306 15.06 -1.19 -0.21
N ALA A 307 13.82 -0.82 0.08
CA ALA A 307 13.17 0.34 -0.51
C ALA A 307 13.86 1.66 -0.09
N TRP A 308 14.27 1.78 1.17
CA TRP A 308 15.05 2.92 1.62
C TRP A 308 16.42 2.97 0.94
N TYR A 309 17.11 1.83 0.80
CA TYR A 309 18.40 1.80 0.13
C TYR A 309 18.29 2.24 -1.33
N TYR A 310 17.24 1.82 -2.04
CA TYR A 310 16.94 2.32 -3.38
C TYR A 310 16.73 3.84 -3.38
N ILE A 311 15.84 4.36 -2.53
CA ILE A 311 15.54 5.81 -2.49
C ILE A 311 16.79 6.62 -2.16
N LYS A 312 17.61 6.16 -1.20
CA LYS A 312 18.87 6.79 -0.83
C LYS A 312 19.88 6.78 -1.99
N PHE A 313 20.02 5.65 -2.67
CA PHE A 313 20.89 5.54 -3.85
C PHE A 313 20.43 6.48 -4.97
N MET A 314 19.12 6.49 -5.27
CA MET A 314 18.54 7.40 -6.26
C MET A 314 18.76 8.86 -5.89
N HIS A 315 18.77 9.21 -4.60
CA HIS A 315 19.14 10.55 -4.16
C HIS A 315 20.61 10.85 -4.39
N MET A 316 21.51 9.91 -4.08
CA MET A 316 22.96 10.07 -4.27
C MET A 316 23.34 10.34 -5.73
N ILE A 317 22.65 9.71 -6.69
CA ILE A 317 22.88 9.96 -8.14
C ILE A 317 22.08 11.16 -8.67
N GLY A 318 21.36 11.88 -7.81
CA GLY A 318 20.55 13.05 -8.16
C GLY A 318 19.22 12.73 -8.87
N ALA A 319 18.76 11.48 -8.88
CA ALA A 319 17.46 11.10 -9.43
C ALA A 319 16.29 11.46 -8.51
N VAL A 320 16.52 11.41 -7.19
CA VAL A 320 15.60 11.90 -6.14
C VAL A 320 16.12 13.23 -5.61
N SER A 321 15.31 14.28 -5.66
CA SER A 321 15.70 15.62 -5.21
C SER A 321 15.49 15.84 -3.72
N HIS A 322 14.53 15.14 -3.12
CA HIS A 322 14.17 15.28 -1.71
C HIS A 322 13.53 13.99 -1.18
N TYR A 323 13.75 13.68 0.10
CA TYR A 323 13.03 12.66 0.85
C TYR A 323 12.89 13.07 2.33
N HIS A 324 11.92 12.47 3.02
CA HIS A 324 11.75 12.60 4.47
C HIS A 324 12.23 11.32 5.17
N ASP A 325 13.07 11.41 6.21
CA ASP A 325 13.57 10.25 6.96
C ASP A 325 13.34 10.46 8.47
N SER A 326 12.37 9.72 9.02
CA SER A 326 11.96 9.85 10.42
C SER A 326 12.84 9.09 11.40
N LYS A 327 13.93 8.42 10.98
CA LYS A 327 14.76 7.61 11.89
C LYS A 327 15.27 8.39 13.10
N LYS A 328 15.74 9.63 12.90
CA LYS A 328 16.22 10.46 14.01
C LYS A 328 15.11 10.74 15.03
N GLN A 329 13.92 11.05 14.54
CA GLN A 329 12.74 11.29 15.38
C GLN A 329 12.32 10.02 16.13
N PHE A 330 12.25 8.88 15.44
CA PHE A 330 11.96 7.58 16.05
C PHE A 330 12.91 7.26 17.22
N TYR A 331 14.22 7.47 17.06
CA TYR A 331 15.18 7.19 18.13
C TYR A 331 15.01 8.12 19.32
N LYS A 332 14.71 9.39 19.08
CA LYS A 332 14.45 10.37 20.14
C LYS A 332 13.20 9.99 20.95
N ASP A 333 12.15 9.55 20.27
CA ASP A 333 10.85 9.30 20.90
C ASP A 333 10.79 7.93 21.59
N TYR A 334 11.44 6.90 21.04
CA TYR A 334 11.19 5.50 21.44
C TYR A 334 12.42 4.71 21.91
N ILE A 335 13.65 5.15 21.59
CA ILE A 335 14.87 4.38 21.91
C ILE A 335 15.73 5.07 22.97
N LYS A 336 15.86 6.39 22.87
CA LYS A 336 16.55 7.25 23.83
C LYS A 336 15.62 8.38 24.24
N PRO A 337 14.48 8.08 24.90
CA PRO A 337 13.63 9.14 25.40
C PRO A 337 14.47 10.02 26.33
N VAL A 338 14.59 11.31 26.00
CA VAL A 338 15.11 12.29 26.95
C VAL A 338 14.18 12.21 28.17
N PRO A 339 14.69 12.04 29.40
CA PRO A 339 13.84 12.06 30.56
C PRO A 339 13.03 13.35 30.51
N VAL A 340 11.70 13.21 30.44
CA VAL A 340 10.81 14.36 30.61
C VAL A 340 11.20 14.92 31.97
N LYS A 341 11.77 16.14 32.02
CA LYS A 341 11.91 16.86 33.28
C LYS A 341 10.52 16.80 33.91
N ALA A 342 10.40 16.09 35.04
CA ALA A 342 9.13 16.04 35.75
C ALA A 342 8.66 17.49 35.88
N VAL A 343 7.46 17.78 35.35
CA VAL A 343 6.83 19.06 35.66
C VAL A 343 6.68 19.03 37.17
N ALA A 344 7.46 19.85 37.87
CA ALA A 344 7.41 19.90 39.33
C ALA A 344 5.95 20.10 39.72
N GLU A 345 5.42 19.21 40.57
CA GLU A 345 4.07 19.40 41.09
C GLU A 345 3.99 20.81 41.72
N PRO A 346 2.93 21.57 41.45
CA PRO A 346 2.77 22.89 42.03
C PRO A 346 2.79 22.77 43.55
N VAL A 347 3.82 23.32 44.19
CA VAL A 347 3.89 23.40 45.65
C VAL A 347 2.99 24.54 46.09
N PHE A 348 2.13 24.30 47.08
CA PHE A 348 1.24 25.32 47.64
C PHE A 348 1.69 25.72 49.04
N CYS A 349 1.61 27.01 49.36
CA CYS A 349 1.92 27.51 50.70
C CYS A 349 0.90 26.95 51.71
N PRO A 350 1.33 26.22 52.76
CA PRO A 350 0.41 25.62 53.73
C PRO A 350 -0.47 26.64 54.45
N THR A 351 0.01 27.88 54.57
CA THR A 351 -0.64 28.95 55.32
C THR A 351 -1.56 29.82 54.47
N THR A 352 -1.26 29.98 53.17
CA THR A 352 -1.98 30.93 52.30
C THR A 352 -2.70 30.27 51.12
N GLY A 353 -2.44 28.99 50.84
CA GLY A 353 -3.02 28.25 49.72
C GLY A 353 -2.59 28.71 48.33
N LYS A 354 -1.68 29.69 48.22
CA LYS A 354 -1.17 30.18 46.94
C LYS A 354 -0.08 29.26 46.39
N GLN A 355 -0.09 29.05 45.08
CA GLN A 355 0.93 28.31 44.35
C GLN A 355 2.27 29.05 44.46
N ILE A 356 3.31 28.32 44.88
CA ILE A 356 4.68 28.81 44.99
C ILE A 356 5.46 28.25 43.80
N PHE A 357 6.12 29.11 43.03
CA PHE A 357 7.03 28.67 41.99
C PHE A 357 8.33 28.20 42.66
N ALA A 358 8.58 26.88 42.65
CA ALA A 358 9.90 26.37 42.99
C ALA A 358 10.89 26.93 41.96
N THR A 359 11.76 27.85 42.38
CA THR A 359 12.90 28.27 41.57
C THR A 359 13.97 27.20 41.72
N ASP A 360 14.39 26.62 40.60
CA ASP A 360 15.42 25.59 40.54
C ASP A 360 16.65 26.03 41.36
N ILE A 361 16.97 25.29 42.42
CA ILE A 361 18.26 25.42 43.12
C ILE A 361 19.28 24.62 42.31
N ILE A 362 20.18 25.38 41.66
CA ILE A 362 21.46 25.07 40.97
C ILE A 362 21.76 23.60 40.68
#